data_AF-A0A365QP41-F1
#
_entry.id   AF-A0A365QP41-F1
#
_cell.length_a   1.000
_cell.length_b   1.000
_cell.length_c   1.000
_cell.angle_alpha   90.00
_cell.angle_beta   90.00
_cell.angle_gamma   90.00
#
_symmetry.space_group_name_H-M   'P 1'
#
loop_
_entity.id
_entity.type
_entity.pdbx_description
1 polymer ?
#
loop_
_entity_poly.entity_id
_entity_poly.type
_entity_poly.pdbx_seq_one_letter_code
_entity_poly.pdbx_strand_id
1 'polypeptide(L)'
;MLDLEPEVGAVLRARWTEAQRCLDSKAYLAAIVMMGRLLEGRLLAVCLRNPKSANAYVAAPKRPQSVKVKRFLEWSLAEMIDVAHSTG
;
A
#
# COMPACT_ATOMS: atom_id res chain seq x y z
N MET A 1 0.22 8.66 -12.89
CA MET A 1 -0.07 8.19 -11.52
C MET A 1 -1.47 7.60 -11.54
N LEU A 2 -1.76 6.48 -10.86
CA LEU A 2 -3.11 5.85 -10.87
C LEU A 2 -4.21 6.91 -10.71
N ASP A 3 -5.32 6.74 -11.42
CA ASP A 3 -6.49 7.60 -11.31
C ASP A 3 -7.20 7.28 -9.99
N LEU A 4 -6.63 7.83 -8.91
CA LEU A 4 -7.11 7.73 -7.55
C LEU A 4 -8.11 8.86 -7.32
N GLU A 5 -9.01 8.68 -6.35
CA GLU A 5 -9.89 9.77 -5.90
C GLU A 5 -9.04 11.03 -5.66
N PRO A 6 -9.48 12.21 -6.16
CA PRO A 6 -8.64 13.41 -6.22
C PRO A 6 -7.96 13.77 -4.90
N GLU A 7 -8.66 13.56 -3.78
CA GLU A 7 -8.20 13.81 -2.41
C GLU A 7 -7.06 12.86 -2.00
N VAL A 8 -7.24 11.55 -2.23
CA VAL A 8 -6.22 10.52 -1.94
C VAL A 8 -4.98 10.75 -2.81
N GLY A 9 -5.19 11.07 -4.09
CA GLY A 9 -4.12 11.42 -5.02
C GLY A 9 -3.33 12.65 -4.54
N ALA A 10 -3.99 13.67 -4.00
CA ALA A 10 -3.33 14.86 -3.46
C ALA A 10 -2.46 14.53 -2.23
N VAL A 11 -2.98 13.72 -1.30
CA VAL A 11 -2.21 13.29 -0.12
C VAL A 11 -0.96 12.50 -0.52
N LEU A 12 -1.08 11.56 -1.46
CA LEU A 12 0.07 10.78 -1.94
C LEU A 12 1.10 11.65 -2.66
N ARG A 13 0.67 12.66 -3.44
CA ARG A 13 1.60 13.63 -4.06
C ARG A 13 2.34 14.45 -3.00
N ALA A 14 1.64 14.94 -1.98
CA ALA A 14 2.28 15.69 -0.90
C ALA A 14 3.34 14.86 -0.16
N ARG A 15 3.02 13.58 0.15
CA ARG A 15 3.96 12.66 0.80
C ARG A 15 5.14 12.29 -0.08
N TRP A 16 4.94 12.20 -1.40
CA TRP A 16 6.04 12.02 -2.35
C TRP A 16 7.02 13.19 -2.32
N THR A 17 6.51 14.42 -2.38
CA THR A 17 7.35 15.63 -2.27
C THR A 17 8.12 15.65 -0.96
N GLU A 18 7.50 15.26 0.14
CA GLU A 18 8.14 15.21 1.45
C GLU A 18 9.22 14.11 1.52
N ALA A 19 8.98 12.93 0.94
CA ALA A 19 9.98 11.87 0.82
C ALA A 19 11.20 12.32 -0.01
N GLN A 20 10.97 13.07 -1.09
CA GLN A 20 12.05 13.64 -1.90
C GLN A 20 12.89 14.64 -1.10
N ARG A 21 12.25 15.51 -0.30
CA ARG A 21 12.97 16.44 0.58
C ARG A 21 13.84 15.70 1.61
N CYS A 22 13.36 14.59 2.17
CA CYS A 22 14.18 13.73 3.04
C CYS A 22 15.39 13.16 2.30
N LEU A 23 15.21 12.73 1.04
CA LEU A 23 16.31 12.23 0.22
C LEU A 23 17.36 13.32 -0.08
N ASP A 24 16.91 14.51 -0.49
CA ASP A 24 17.77 15.65 -0.85
C ASP A 24 18.57 16.17 0.36
N SER A 25 17.97 16.10 1.56
CA SER A 25 18.62 16.44 2.83
C SER A 25 19.48 15.31 3.42
N LYS A 26 19.64 14.20 2.71
CA LYS A 26 20.36 12.99 3.16
C LYS A 26 19.78 12.34 4.42
N ALA A 27 18.53 12.61 4.74
CA ALA A 27 17.76 11.96 5.81
C ALA A 27 17.21 10.60 5.33
N TYR A 28 18.11 9.68 4.97
CA TYR A 28 17.77 8.44 4.26
C TYR A 28 16.79 7.54 5.01
N LEU A 29 16.93 7.42 6.33
CA LEU A 29 16.00 6.63 7.15
C LEU A 29 14.57 7.17 7.05
N ALA A 30 14.40 8.50 7.15
CA ALA A 30 13.10 9.14 7.01
C ALA A 30 12.54 8.94 5.59
N ALA A 31 13.38 9.09 4.56
CA ALA A 31 12.98 8.84 3.18
C ALA A 31 12.46 7.41 2.97
N ILE A 32 13.16 6.39 3.51
CA ILE A 32 12.76 4.97 3.43
C ILE A 32 11.40 4.74 4.10
N VAL A 33 11.21 5.23 5.33
CA VAL A 33 9.94 5.08 6.06
C VAL A 33 8.80 5.72 5.29
N MET A 34 9.01 6.91 4.74
CA MET A 34 8.00 7.65 3.98
C MET A 34 7.65 6.97 2.66
N MET A 35 8.64 6.47 1.93
CA MET A 35 8.43 5.68 0.71
C MET A 35 7.67 4.39 1.00
N GLY A 36 7.92 3.73 2.14
CA GLY A 36 7.13 2.58 2.58
C GLY A 36 5.65 2.91 2.75
N ARG A 37 5.32 4.03 3.40
CA ARG A 37 3.92 4.48 3.58
C ARG A 37 3.25 4.89 2.27
N LEU A 38 4.01 5.49 1.35
CA LEU A 38 3.53 5.78 0.00
C LEU A 38 3.18 4.51 -0.77
N LEU A 39 4.04 3.49 -0.69
CA LEU A 39 3.81 2.21 -1.33
C LEU A 39 2.58 1.50 -0.73
N GLU A 40 2.43 1.56 0.60
CA GLU A 40 1.30 0.99 1.32
C GLU A 40 -0.03 1.60 0.86
N GLY A 41 -0.13 2.94 0.84
CA GLY A 41 -1.32 3.63 0.37
C GLY A 41 -1.63 3.35 -1.11
N ARG A 42 -0.59 3.20 -1.95
CA ARG A 42 -0.76 2.87 -3.36
C ARG A 42 -1.28 1.45 -3.56
N LEU A 43 -0.69 0.46 -2.89
CA LEU A 43 -1.13 -0.93 -2.99
C LEU A 43 -2.53 -1.13 -2.43
N LEU A 44 -2.86 -0.44 -1.32
CA LEU A 44 -4.20 -0.44 -0.76
C LEU A 44 -5.23 0.05 -1.78
N ALA A 45 -4.94 1.14 -2.49
CA ALA A 45 -5.84 1.65 -3.51
C ALA A 45 -6.03 0.69 -4.69
N VAL A 46 -4.98 -0.04 -5.07
CA VAL A 46 -5.08 -1.11 -6.10
C VAL A 46 -5.98 -2.25 -5.60
N CYS A 47 -5.83 -2.67 -4.35
CA CYS A 47 -6.67 -3.70 -3.74
C CYS A 47 -8.13 -3.26 -3.66
N LEU A 48 -8.40 -2.01 -3.26
CA LEU A 48 -9.75 -1.44 -3.19
C LEU A 48 -10.44 -1.32 -4.55
N ARG A 49 -9.68 -1.09 -5.63
CA ARG A 49 -10.21 -1.10 -7.01
C ARG A 49 -10.55 -2.51 -7.50
N ASN A 50 -9.87 -3.55 -6.99
CA ASN A 50 -10.04 -4.94 -7.43
C ASN A 50 -10.31 -5.89 -6.25
N PRO A 51 -11.35 -5.63 -5.43
CA PRO A 51 -11.49 -6.26 -4.12
C PRO A 51 -11.75 -7.77 -4.21
N LYS A 52 -12.46 -8.22 -5.25
CA LYS A 52 -12.72 -9.65 -5.48
C LYS A 52 -11.44 -10.41 -5.82
N SER A 53 -10.62 -9.85 -6.70
CA SER A 53 -9.34 -10.45 -7.11
C SER A 53 -8.39 -10.48 -5.90
N ALA A 54 -8.17 -9.34 -5.25
CA ALA A 54 -7.29 -9.21 -4.09
C ALA A 54 -7.63 -10.21 -2.96
N ASN A 55 -8.91 -10.36 -2.61
CA ASN A 55 -9.34 -11.29 -1.55
C ASN A 55 -9.31 -12.77 -1.96
N ALA A 56 -9.23 -13.09 -3.26
CA ALA A 56 -9.22 -14.47 -3.75
C ALA A 56 -7.81 -15.07 -3.83
N TYR A 57 -6.75 -14.25 -3.80
CA TYR A 57 -5.38 -14.76 -3.86
C TYR A 57 -5.02 -15.60 -2.63
N VAL A 58 -4.17 -16.59 -2.85
CA VAL A 58 -3.68 -17.48 -1.78
C VAL A 58 -2.93 -16.70 -0.70
N ALA A 59 -2.21 -15.65 -1.11
CA ALA A 59 -1.48 -14.75 -0.24
C ALA A 59 -2.39 -13.76 0.53
N ALA A 60 -3.70 -13.73 0.27
CA ALA A 60 -4.60 -12.82 0.97
C ALA A 60 -4.59 -13.11 2.48
N PRO A 61 -4.30 -12.11 3.33
CA PRO A 61 -4.07 -12.34 4.75
C PRO A 61 -5.34 -12.75 5.46
N LYS A 62 -5.28 -13.85 6.21
CA LYS A 62 -6.40 -14.42 6.98
C LYS A 62 -6.24 -14.14 8.46
N ARG A 63 -7.34 -14.15 9.20
CA ARG A 63 -7.24 -14.05 10.68
C ARG A 63 -6.65 -15.36 11.23
N PRO A 64 -5.81 -15.32 12.27
CA PRO A 64 -5.11 -16.53 12.76
C PRO A 64 -6.05 -17.66 13.21
N GLN A 65 -7.29 -17.34 13.58
CA GLN A 65 -8.32 -18.29 14.02
C GLN A 65 -9.51 -18.40 13.05
N SER A 66 -9.40 -17.88 11.83
CA SER A 66 -10.51 -17.92 10.86
C SER A 66 -10.02 -18.05 9.43
N VAL A 67 -10.78 -18.78 8.61
CA VAL A 67 -10.58 -18.81 7.16
C VAL A 67 -10.92 -17.45 6.51
N LYS A 68 -11.53 -16.53 7.27
CA LYS A 68 -11.90 -15.19 6.80
C LYS A 68 -10.67 -14.32 6.55
N VAL A 69 -10.63 -13.75 5.35
CA VAL A 69 -9.67 -12.71 4.94
C VAL A 69 -9.89 -11.45 5.79
N LYS A 70 -8.78 -10.79 6.16
CA LYS A 70 -8.80 -9.52 6.92
C LYS A 70 -9.47 -8.41 6.11
N ARG A 71 -10.00 -7.37 6.77
CA ARG A 71 -10.46 -6.16 6.05
C ARG A 71 -9.23 -5.43 5.52
N PHE A 72 -9.32 -4.77 4.37
CA PHE A 72 -8.15 -4.11 3.75
C PHE A 72 -7.42 -3.09 4.65
N LEU A 73 -8.13 -2.42 5.56
CA LEU A 73 -7.52 -1.50 6.53
C LEU A 73 -6.62 -2.20 7.57
N GLU A 74 -6.73 -3.52 7.69
CA GLU A 74 -5.92 -4.36 8.59
C GLU A 74 -4.77 -5.05 7.85
N TRP A 75 -4.62 -4.80 6.54
CA TRP A 75 -3.52 -5.35 5.75
C TRP A 75 -2.29 -4.47 5.94
N SER A 76 -1.16 -5.10 6.21
CA SER A 76 0.15 -4.44 6.24
C SER A 76 0.71 -4.29 4.83
N LEU A 77 1.66 -3.37 4.66
CA LEU A 77 2.46 -3.27 3.44
C LEU A 77 3.02 -4.61 2.96
N ALA A 78 3.57 -5.42 3.87
CA ALA A 78 4.15 -6.72 3.51
C ALA A 78 3.10 -7.66 2.90
N GLU A 79 1.93 -7.79 3.55
CA GLU A 79 0.84 -8.63 3.04
C GLU A 79 0.31 -8.13 1.70
N MET A 80 0.25 -6.81 1.50
CA MET A 80 -0.12 -6.23 0.21
C MET A 80 0.93 -6.47 -0.87
N ILE A 81 2.22 -6.47 -0.53
CA ILE A 81 3.30 -6.84 -1.45
C ILE A 81 3.17 -8.31 -1.84
N ASP A 82 2.92 -9.21 -0.88
CA ASP A 82 2.77 -10.65 -1.15
C ASP A 82 1.59 -10.91 -2.08
N VAL A 83 0.45 -10.27 -1.83
CA VAL A 83 -0.72 -10.36 -2.72
C VAL A 83 -0.40 -9.79 -4.10
N ALA A 84 0.19 -8.60 -4.19
CA ALA A 84 0.54 -7.99 -5.47
C ALA A 84 1.55 -8.85 -6.26
N HIS A 85 2.54 -9.45 -5.60
CA HIS A 85 3.49 -10.36 -6.23
C HIS A 85 2.79 -11.61 -6.77
N SER A 86 1.82 -12.16 -6.02
CA SER A 86 1.06 -13.32 -6.47
C SER A 86 0.11 -13.05 -7.65
N THR A 87 -0.09 -11.77 -8.02
CA THR A 87 -0.92 -11.36 -9.16
C THR A 87 -0.17 -11.30 -10.49
N GLY A 88 1.15 -11.52 -10.51
CA GLY A 88 2.03 -11.44 -11.68
C GLY A 88 3.10 -12.52 -11.73
#